data_AF-A0A6L8BC52-F1
#
_entry.id   AF-A0A6L8BC52-F1
#
_cell.length_a   1.000
_cell.length_b   1.000
_cell.length_c   1.000
_cell.angle_alpha   90.00
_cell.angle_beta   90.00
_cell.angle_gamma   90.00
#
_symmetry.space_group_name_H-M   'P 1'
#
loop_
_entity.id
_entity.type
_entity.pdbx_description
1 polymer ?
#
loop_
_entity_poly.entity_id
_entity_poly.type
_entity_poly.pdbx_seq_one_letter_code
_entity_poly.pdbx_strand_id
1 'polypeptide(L)'
;MKAVSILVLTGALFSSSLQAHHSVAAYLDDQPVRVEGTIKEVLMVNPHTRFIVETTTENGETVDYQFETAGPGVLRGRGWTNETLQVGQEVIAVGSPHRSRPTDVTLTRFELPNGMWVDQGGVREPGTAVATGGPGGAAGAGGPGAAAGMGGRGGAAAQGGRRPEAGQATGSWPEEPAPSGASRELLSGSWSSVARTLLRTGRDPDALSIMTELGREMYEGFDINDEHMASCITVGTPRLARGTIYSTQIVDTGDIIFMISEYNAQTRRIHMAGQQPPPSFFPNRLGWSTGSWEDGLLTIRTDGLTPERINATQGDYFGGGEDAYMVERYYLSEDGNMLSVHTSFYDPAHYNEPYDTYFAYTKAPEVLSFALDCVPTHYE
;
A
#
# COMPACT_ATOMS: atom_id res chain seq x y z
N MET A 1 -45.75 53.22 -3.41
CA MET A 1 -45.12 51.90 -3.61
C MET A 1 -43.67 52.02 -3.20
N LYS A 2 -43.28 51.45 -2.04
CA LYS A 2 -41.89 51.49 -1.55
C LYS A 2 -41.22 50.18 -1.98
N ALA A 3 -40.20 50.27 -2.82
CA ALA A 3 -39.46 49.12 -3.32
C ALA A 3 -38.64 48.49 -2.18
N VAL A 4 -38.81 47.19 -2.01
CA VAL A 4 -38.10 46.36 -1.04
C VAL A 4 -36.78 45.93 -1.67
N SER A 5 -35.66 46.32 -1.07
CA SER A 5 -34.33 45.84 -1.46
C SER A 5 -34.14 44.41 -0.96
N ILE A 6 -34.00 43.46 -1.88
CA ILE A 6 -33.63 42.07 -1.57
C ILE A 6 -32.12 42.03 -1.33
N LEU A 7 -31.74 41.76 -0.09
CA LEU A 7 -30.36 41.49 0.30
C LEU A 7 -30.02 40.06 -0.13
N VAL A 8 -29.20 39.89 -1.17
CA VAL A 8 -28.65 38.58 -1.56
C VAL A 8 -27.57 38.23 -0.55
N LEU A 9 -27.88 37.34 0.38
CA LEU A 9 -26.91 36.77 1.32
C LEU A 9 -26.09 35.73 0.54
N THR A 10 -24.90 36.10 0.08
CA THR A 10 -23.90 35.18 -0.48
C THR A 10 -23.42 34.27 0.64
N GLY A 11 -24.00 33.08 0.76
CA GLY A 11 -23.52 32.04 1.65
C GLY A 11 -22.16 31.55 1.17
N ALA A 12 -21.09 31.91 1.87
CA ALA A 12 -19.79 31.30 1.70
C ALA A 12 -19.90 29.83 2.13
N LEU A 13 -19.99 28.93 1.15
CA LEU A 13 -19.81 27.50 1.35
C LEU A 13 -18.35 27.30 1.76
N PHE A 14 -18.12 27.18 3.06
CA PHE A 14 -16.86 26.65 3.58
C PHE A 14 -16.81 25.17 3.19
N SER A 15 -16.20 24.87 2.05
CA SER A 15 -15.75 23.52 1.70
C SER A 15 -14.70 23.11 2.73
N SER A 16 -15.14 22.43 3.78
CA SER A 16 -14.24 21.74 4.69
C SER A 16 -13.69 20.54 3.93
N SER A 17 -12.39 20.57 3.63
CA SER A 17 -11.69 19.43 3.07
C SER A 17 -11.79 18.27 4.06
N LEU A 18 -12.70 17.34 3.82
CA LEU A 18 -12.74 16.04 4.48
C LEU A 18 -11.48 15.28 4.10
N GLN A 19 -10.47 15.31 4.96
CA GLN A 19 -9.27 14.50 4.83
C GLN A 19 -9.59 13.03 5.12
N ALA A 20 -10.16 12.30 4.16
CA ALA A 20 -10.35 10.86 4.27
C ALA A 20 -9.03 10.11 4.00
N HIS A 21 -8.25 9.75 5.02
CA HIS A 21 -7.01 8.93 4.90
C HIS A 21 -7.13 7.61 5.67
N HIS A 22 -6.84 6.51 4.96
CA HIS A 22 -6.88 5.08 5.31
C HIS A 22 -6.98 4.71 6.80
N SER A 23 -8.12 4.15 7.23
CA SER A 23 -8.38 3.44 8.49
C SER A 23 -7.77 3.98 9.81
N VAL A 24 -7.24 5.20 9.87
CA VAL A 24 -6.73 5.78 11.13
C VAL A 24 -7.88 6.37 11.94
N ALA A 25 -8.96 6.81 11.28
CA ALA A 25 -10.15 7.36 11.94
C ALA A 25 -10.81 6.36 12.92
N ALA A 26 -10.58 5.06 12.70
CA ALA A 26 -11.11 3.99 13.51
C ALA A 26 -10.35 3.80 14.83
N TYR A 27 -9.15 4.39 14.98
CA TYR A 27 -8.31 4.28 16.17
C TYR A 27 -8.27 5.59 16.98
N LEU A 28 -8.06 5.47 18.28
CA LEU A 28 -8.03 6.59 19.23
C LEU A 28 -6.57 7.00 19.54
N ASP A 29 -5.96 7.79 18.66
CA ASP A 29 -4.56 8.21 18.80
C ASP A 29 -4.28 9.12 20.02
N ASP A 30 -5.32 9.78 20.54
CA ASP A 30 -5.25 10.61 21.73
C ASP A 30 -5.38 9.83 23.05
N GLN A 31 -5.70 8.53 22.96
CA GLN A 31 -5.94 7.65 24.11
C GLN A 31 -5.17 6.33 23.96
N PRO A 32 -3.82 6.37 23.96
CA PRO A 32 -3.04 5.16 23.81
C PRO A 32 -3.24 4.22 25.00
N VAL A 33 -3.33 2.92 24.71
CA VAL A 33 -3.33 1.85 25.70
C VAL A 33 -1.91 1.33 25.92
N ARG A 34 -1.67 0.83 27.13
CA ARG A 34 -0.43 0.17 27.55
C ARG A 34 -0.79 -1.21 28.10
N VAL A 35 -0.32 -2.26 27.44
CA VAL A 35 -0.65 -3.65 27.78
C VAL A 35 0.63 -4.37 28.15
N GLU A 36 0.75 -4.74 29.43
CA GLU A 36 1.78 -5.63 29.94
C GLU A 36 1.34 -7.08 29.70
N GLY A 37 2.16 -7.87 29.01
CA GLY A 37 1.78 -9.24 28.67
C GLY A 37 2.90 -10.03 27.98
N THR A 38 2.53 -11.21 27.49
CA THR A 38 3.43 -12.11 26.76
C THR A 38 2.99 -12.23 25.31
N ILE A 39 3.94 -12.17 24.37
CA ILE A 39 3.65 -12.42 22.96
C ILE A 39 3.23 -13.89 22.80
N LYS A 40 1.97 -14.12 22.46
CA LYS A 40 1.40 -15.45 22.22
C LYS A 40 1.55 -15.88 20.77
N GLU A 41 1.47 -14.94 19.84
CA GLU A 41 1.56 -15.22 18.40
C GLU A 41 2.16 -14.03 17.64
N VAL A 42 2.90 -14.34 16.57
CA VAL A 42 3.44 -13.37 15.62
C VAL A 42 3.01 -13.78 14.22
N LEU A 43 2.20 -12.96 13.57
CA LEU A 43 1.70 -13.17 12.21
C LEU A 43 2.40 -12.19 11.26
N MET A 44 3.50 -12.61 10.64
CA MET A 44 4.18 -11.85 9.59
C MET A 44 3.52 -12.08 8.23
N VAL A 45 2.32 -11.54 8.06
CA VAL A 45 1.55 -11.57 6.81
C VAL A 45 1.29 -10.14 6.33
N ASN A 46 1.22 -9.91 5.02
CA ASN A 46 0.68 -8.64 4.51
C ASN A 46 -0.83 -8.57 4.76
N PRO A 47 -1.48 -7.39 4.82
CA PRO A 47 -0.93 -6.04 4.70
C PRO A 47 -0.22 -5.54 5.96
N HIS A 48 -0.45 -6.16 7.11
CA HIS A 48 0.04 -5.75 8.41
C HIS A 48 0.59 -6.94 9.18
N THR A 49 1.82 -6.83 9.70
CA THR A 49 2.30 -7.81 10.69
C THR A 49 1.49 -7.63 11.98
N ARG A 50 0.96 -8.72 12.54
CA ARG A 50 0.17 -8.71 13.77
C ARG A 50 0.91 -9.43 14.91
N PHE A 51 0.73 -8.91 16.11
CA PHE A 51 1.19 -9.53 17.36
C PHE A 51 -0.02 -9.76 18.26
N ILE A 52 -0.18 -11.00 18.74
CA ILE A 52 -1.15 -11.30 19.78
C ILE A 52 -0.42 -11.30 21.12
N VAL A 53 -0.84 -10.41 22.01
CA VAL A 53 -0.29 -10.27 23.37
C VAL A 53 -1.33 -10.73 24.36
N GLU A 54 -1.01 -11.79 25.09
CA GLU A 54 -1.85 -12.30 26.16
C GLU A 54 -1.51 -11.54 27.45
N THR A 55 -2.53 -10.98 28.09
CA THR A 55 -2.42 -10.30 29.39
C THR A 55 -3.40 -10.90 30.39
N THR A 56 -3.08 -10.80 31.67
CA THR A 56 -4.00 -11.15 32.75
C THR A 56 -4.49 -9.86 33.40
N THR A 57 -5.80 -9.64 33.36
CA THR A 57 -6.44 -8.47 33.98
C THR A 57 -6.33 -8.53 35.50
N GLU A 58 -6.59 -7.40 36.17
CA GLU A 58 -6.63 -7.33 37.65
C GLU A 58 -7.61 -8.34 38.27
N ASN A 59 -8.65 -8.75 37.52
CA ASN A 59 -9.65 -9.72 37.97
C ASN A 59 -9.20 -11.18 37.76
N GLY A 60 -8.00 -11.42 37.24
CA GLY A 60 -7.46 -12.75 36.95
C GLY A 60 -7.96 -13.37 35.64
N GLU A 61 -8.68 -12.61 34.81
CA GLU A 61 -9.11 -13.05 33.49
C GLU A 61 -8.00 -12.84 32.46
N THR A 62 -7.77 -13.84 31.61
CA THR A 62 -6.84 -13.77 30.49
C THR A 62 -7.51 -13.12 29.28
N VAL A 63 -6.88 -12.11 28.70
CA VAL A 63 -7.36 -11.36 27.53
C VAL A 63 -6.26 -11.27 26.48
N ASP A 64 -6.62 -11.52 25.22
CA ASP A 64 -5.72 -11.36 24.08
C ASP A 64 -5.92 -9.98 23.44
N TYR A 65 -4.84 -9.22 23.30
CA TYR A 65 -4.79 -7.98 22.53
C TYR A 65 -4.09 -8.23 21.19
N GLN A 66 -4.68 -7.73 20.10
CA GLN A 66 -4.08 -7.75 18.77
C GLN A 66 -3.43 -6.40 18.47
N PHE A 67 -2.14 -6.41 18.13
CA PHE A 67 -1.39 -5.23 17.73
C PHE A 67 -1.04 -5.29 16.24
N GLU A 68 -1.50 -4.32 15.44
CA GLU A 68 -1.19 -4.21 14.01
C GLU A 68 0.00 -3.26 13.75
N THR A 69 0.83 -3.60 12.76
CA THR A 69 2.01 -2.81 12.33
C THR A 69 2.06 -2.69 10.80
N ALA A 70 3.13 -2.12 10.24
CA ALA A 70 3.36 -2.18 8.79
C ALA A 70 3.52 -3.63 8.28
N GLY A 71 3.36 -3.82 6.98
CA GLY A 71 3.55 -5.14 6.34
C GLY A 71 4.99 -5.69 6.49
N PRO A 72 5.17 -7.02 6.44
CA PRO A 72 6.48 -7.67 6.60
C PRO A 72 7.60 -7.09 5.74
N GLY A 73 7.34 -6.78 4.46
CA GLY A 73 8.34 -6.19 3.57
C GLY A 73 8.85 -4.83 4.05
N VAL A 74 7.95 -4.00 4.59
CA VAL A 74 8.27 -2.68 5.15
C VAL A 74 9.13 -2.83 6.40
N LEU A 75 8.75 -3.72 7.31
CA LEU A 75 9.47 -3.96 8.56
C LEU A 75 10.86 -4.54 8.29
N ARG A 76 10.98 -5.53 7.40
CA ARG A 76 12.27 -6.09 6.96
C ARG A 76 13.17 -5.02 6.36
N GLY A 77 12.62 -4.16 5.50
CA GLY A 77 13.34 -3.01 4.94
C GLY A 77 13.80 -1.99 6.00
N ARG A 78 13.18 -2.00 7.19
CA ARG A 78 13.55 -1.18 8.35
C ARG A 78 14.40 -1.93 9.38
N GLY A 79 14.89 -3.13 9.04
CA GLY A 79 15.83 -3.90 9.86
C GLY A 79 15.17 -4.84 10.87
N TRP A 80 13.85 -5.05 10.80
CA TRP A 80 13.23 -6.11 11.57
C TRP A 80 13.65 -7.49 11.05
N THR A 81 13.93 -8.40 11.98
CA THR A 81 14.24 -9.80 11.73
C THR A 81 13.28 -10.69 12.53
N ASN A 82 13.27 -11.99 12.26
CA ASN A 82 12.49 -12.98 13.03
C ASN A 82 12.96 -13.12 14.49
N GLU A 83 14.05 -12.44 14.86
CA GLU A 83 14.63 -12.42 16.22
C GLU A 83 14.28 -11.13 16.97
N THR A 84 13.66 -10.16 16.30
CA THR A 84 13.35 -8.85 16.90
C THR A 84 12.31 -8.98 18.01
N LEU A 85 11.24 -9.74 17.75
CA LEU A 85 10.19 -10.07 18.71
C LEU A 85 9.76 -11.52 18.50
N GLN A 86 9.63 -12.28 19.58
CA GLN A 86 9.38 -13.72 19.55
C GLN A 86 8.23 -14.13 20.47
N VAL A 87 7.54 -15.20 20.10
CA VAL A 87 6.55 -15.85 20.97
C VAL A 87 7.20 -16.23 22.31
N GLY A 88 6.52 -15.96 23.41
CA GLY A 88 6.97 -16.18 24.78
C GLY A 88 7.74 -15.00 25.38
N GLN A 89 8.01 -13.93 24.63
CA GLN A 89 8.65 -12.74 25.20
C GLN A 89 7.65 -11.90 25.99
N GLU A 90 8.05 -11.51 27.20
CA GLU A 90 7.36 -10.49 27.98
C GLU A 90 7.63 -9.11 27.38
N VAL A 91 6.56 -8.35 27.20
CA VAL A 91 6.61 -7.02 26.58
C VAL A 91 5.61 -6.09 27.23
N ILE A 92 5.87 -4.79 27.06
CA ILE A 92 4.86 -3.76 27.28
C ILE A 92 4.49 -3.16 25.93
N ALA A 93 3.32 -3.51 25.43
CA ALA A 93 2.82 -3.07 24.15
C ALA A 93 2.07 -1.74 24.30
N VAL A 94 2.44 -0.74 23.50
CA VAL A 94 1.84 0.59 23.51
C VAL A 94 1.27 0.91 22.14
N GLY A 95 0.02 1.39 22.09
CA GLY A 95 -0.63 1.68 20.83
C GLY A 95 -1.99 2.34 20.95
N SER A 96 -2.58 2.72 19.82
CA SER A 96 -3.89 3.38 19.77
C SER A 96 -4.99 2.32 19.59
N PRO A 97 -5.99 2.21 20.49
CA PRO A 97 -7.02 1.18 20.39
C PRO A 97 -8.10 1.56 19.37
N HIS A 98 -8.73 0.54 18.78
CA HIS A 98 -9.88 0.71 17.88
C HIS A 98 -11.10 1.19 18.67
N ARG A 99 -11.90 2.10 18.10
CA ARG A 99 -13.04 2.76 18.75
C ARG A 99 -14.11 1.78 19.25
N SER A 100 -14.43 0.74 18.47
CA SER A 100 -15.46 -0.24 18.81
C SER A 100 -14.91 -1.60 19.27
N ARG A 101 -13.61 -1.85 19.08
CA ARG A 101 -12.94 -3.12 19.38
C ARG A 101 -11.64 -2.84 20.16
N PRO A 102 -11.71 -2.44 21.44
CA PRO A 102 -10.55 -1.86 22.15
C PRO A 102 -9.34 -2.79 22.33
N THR A 103 -9.50 -4.09 22.06
CA THR A 103 -8.42 -5.09 22.03
C THR A 103 -7.65 -5.12 20.71
N ASP A 104 -8.18 -4.48 19.65
CA ASP A 104 -7.48 -4.29 18.37
C ASP A 104 -6.78 -2.92 18.42
N VAL A 105 -5.46 -2.92 18.28
CA VAL A 105 -4.62 -1.76 18.58
C VAL A 105 -3.61 -1.54 17.46
N THR A 106 -3.42 -0.29 17.00
CA THR A 106 -2.26 0.03 16.16
C THR A 106 -1.02 0.17 17.03
N LEU A 107 0.03 -0.58 16.71
CA LEU A 107 1.25 -0.55 17.51
C LEU A 107 2.00 0.77 17.30
N THR A 108 2.28 1.44 18.41
CA THR A 108 3.30 2.50 18.48
C THR A 108 4.68 1.90 18.77
N ARG A 109 4.79 1.09 19.83
CA ARG A 109 6.03 0.39 20.19
C ARG A 109 5.79 -0.78 21.15
N PHE A 110 6.74 -1.70 21.18
CA PHE A 110 6.95 -2.62 22.29
C PHE A 110 8.10 -2.16 23.15
N GLU A 111 7.95 -2.19 24.47
CA GLU A 111 9.03 -1.98 25.42
C GLU A 111 9.45 -3.33 26.01
N LEU A 112 10.75 -3.57 26.06
CA LEU A 112 11.35 -4.85 26.46
C LEU A 112 11.90 -4.78 27.90
N PRO A 113 11.96 -5.91 28.63
CA PRO A 113 12.47 -5.94 30.01
C PRO A 113 13.90 -5.42 30.19
N ASN A 114 14.71 -5.48 29.13
CA ASN A 114 16.08 -4.96 29.12
C ASN A 114 16.16 -3.43 28.92
N GLY A 115 15.02 -2.73 28.87
CA GLY A 115 14.92 -1.28 28.69
C GLY A 115 15.01 -0.81 27.23
N MET A 116 15.19 -1.73 26.28
CA MET A 116 15.08 -1.43 24.85
C MET A 116 13.61 -1.29 24.45
N TRP A 117 13.37 -0.69 23.29
CA TRP A 117 12.04 -0.69 22.68
C TRP A 117 12.13 -0.92 21.18
N VAL A 118 11.06 -1.46 20.62
CA VAL A 118 10.93 -1.76 19.20
C VAL A 118 9.75 -0.97 18.65
N ASP A 119 9.99 -0.11 17.67
CA ASP A 119 8.95 0.57 16.90
C ASP A 119 8.94 0.08 15.46
N GLN A 120 7.97 0.55 14.67
CA GLN A 120 7.90 0.20 13.26
C GLN A 120 9.15 0.63 12.46
N GLY A 121 10.04 1.45 13.01
CA GLY A 121 11.32 1.88 12.47
C GLY A 121 12.52 1.03 12.91
N GLY A 122 12.34 0.07 13.82
CA GLY A 122 13.35 -0.89 14.26
C GLY A 122 13.59 -0.91 15.77
N VAL A 123 14.67 -1.56 16.18
CA VAL A 123 15.11 -1.66 17.58
C VAL A 123 15.78 -0.36 18.03
N ARG A 124 15.51 0.05 19.27
CA ARG A 124 15.94 1.31 19.86
C ARG A 124 16.58 1.08 21.23
N GLU A 125 17.68 1.79 21.46
CA GLU A 125 18.43 1.72 22.72
C GLU A 125 17.72 2.49 23.84
N PRO A 126 17.98 2.13 25.11
CA PRO A 126 17.44 2.85 26.26
C PRO A 126 17.77 4.35 26.20
N GLY A 127 16.76 5.21 26.34
CA GLY A 127 16.95 6.67 26.39
C GLY A 127 16.91 7.40 25.04
N THR A 128 16.71 6.71 23.90
CA THR A 128 16.39 7.39 22.65
C THR A 128 14.95 7.92 22.69
N ALA A 129 14.76 9.23 22.54
CA ALA A 129 13.44 9.84 22.54
C ALA A 129 12.58 9.29 21.38
N VAL A 130 11.32 8.99 21.68
CA VAL A 130 10.29 8.68 20.70
C VAL A 130 10.05 9.96 19.89
N ALA A 131 10.22 9.91 18.56
CA ALA A 131 9.68 10.97 17.72
C ALA A 131 8.15 10.91 17.88
N THR A 132 7.58 11.86 18.62
CA THR A 132 6.13 12.01 18.77
C THR A 132 5.54 12.55 17.46
N GLY A 133 5.60 11.74 16.41
CA GLY A 133 4.68 11.83 15.29
C GLY A 133 3.73 10.65 15.46
N GLY A 134 2.44 10.93 15.65
CA GLY A 134 1.42 9.88 15.66
C GLY A 134 1.53 9.02 14.39
N PRO A 135 0.95 7.79 14.39
CA PRO A 135 0.98 6.91 13.24
C PRO A 135 0.08 7.49 12.12
N GLY A 136 0.61 8.49 11.40
CA GLY A 136 -0.15 9.25 10.39
C GLY A 136 0.68 10.33 9.68
N GLY A 137 1.99 10.18 9.59
CA GLY A 137 2.90 11.20 9.06
C GLY A 137 3.88 10.66 8.02
N ALA A 138 3.39 10.06 6.94
CA ALA A 138 4.18 10.05 5.71
C ALA A 138 4.24 11.50 5.20
N ALA A 139 5.43 12.08 5.27
CA ALA A 139 5.85 13.41 4.81
C ALA A 139 4.90 14.11 3.82
N GLY A 140 4.21 15.16 4.29
CA GLY A 140 3.72 16.25 3.46
C GLY A 140 4.67 17.44 3.60
N ALA A 141 5.40 17.76 2.54
CA ALA A 141 6.20 18.98 2.44
C ALA A 141 5.41 20.07 1.70
N GLY A 142 5.35 21.28 2.25
CA GLY A 142 5.04 22.50 1.50
C GLY A 142 4.09 23.49 2.19
N GLY A 143 4.63 24.60 2.69
CA GLY A 143 3.87 25.84 3.01
C GLY A 143 4.66 26.83 3.89
N PRO A 144 4.63 28.15 3.62
CA PRO A 144 5.86 28.96 3.64
C PRO A 144 6.08 29.86 4.88
N GLY A 145 7.35 30.10 5.18
CA GLY A 145 7.87 31.43 5.57
C GLY A 145 7.73 31.88 7.03
N ALA A 146 8.84 31.87 7.77
CA ALA A 146 9.25 33.01 8.59
C ALA A 146 10.73 32.90 8.96
N ALA A 147 11.50 33.92 8.61
CA ALA A 147 12.91 34.08 8.91
C ALA A 147 13.13 34.50 10.38
N ALA A 148 14.28 34.10 10.94
CA ALA A 148 15.29 34.96 11.60
C ALA A 148 15.97 34.27 12.79
N GLY A 149 17.30 34.47 12.92
CA GLY A 149 17.96 34.50 14.23
C GLY A 149 19.18 33.61 14.39
N MET A 150 20.34 34.15 14.02
CA MET A 150 21.70 33.67 14.28
C MET A 150 22.02 33.33 15.75
N GLY A 151 22.98 32.42 15.97
CA GLY A 151 23.79 32.39 17.20
C GLY A 151 24.48 31.04 17.46
N GLY A 152 25.69 30.87 16.95
CA GLY A 152 26.42 29.59 16.95
C GLY A 152 27.36 29.30 18.14
N ARG A 153 28.20 28.28 17.88
CA ARG A 153 29.33 27.68 18.64
C ARG A 153 28.91 26.44 19.45
N GLY A 154 29.49 25.25 19.29
CA GLY A 154 30.61 24.75 18.50
C GLY A 154 31.12 23.47 19.19
N GLY A 155 31.42 22.40 18.44
CA GLY A 155 32.03 21.21 19.06
C GLY A 155 31.99 19.92 18.23
N ALA A 156 33.10 19.68 17.54
CA ALA A 156 33.70 18.39 17.19
C ALA A 156 32.92 17.35 16.33
N ALA A 157 33.49 17.15 15.14
CA ALA A 157 33.16 16.15 14.13
C ALA A 157 33.17 14.69 14.63
N ALA A 158 32.12 13.96 14.27
CA ALA A 158 32.21 12.55 13.91
C ALA A 158 31.79 12.44 12.45
N GLN A 159 32.63 11.82 11.62
CA GLN A 159 32.38 11.58 10.20
C GLN A 159 31.23 10.57 10.05
N GLY A 160 30.00 11.05 10.14
CA GLY A 160 28.83 10.34 9.64
C GLY A 160 28.78 10.51 8.14
N GLY A 161 28.97 9.43 7.39
CA GLY A 161 28.59 9.39 5.98
C GLY A 161 27.16 9.91 5.89
N ARG A 162 26.96 10.99 5.12
CA ARG A 162 25.62 11.52 4.87
C ARG A 162 24.78 10.38 4.34
N ARG A 163 23.82 9.94 5.16
CA ARG A 163 22.62 9.25 4.72
C ARG A 163 22.13 10.04 3.49
N PRO A 164 21.94 9.43 2.31
CA PRO A 164 21.32 10.18 1.22
C PRO A 164 20.01 10.69 1.79
N GLU A 165 19.82 12.01 1.76
CA GLU A 165 18.53 12.61 2.10
C GLU A 165 17.50 11.81 1.29
N ALA A 166 16.53 11.22 1.98
CA ALA A 166 15.40 10.60 1.33
C ALA A 166 14.75 11.74 0.54
N GLY A 167 15.08 11.81 -0.75
CA GLY A 167 14.56 12.81 -1.65
C GLY A 167 13.06 12.81 -1.43
N GLN A 168 12.53 13.95 -0.99
CA GLN A 168 11.13 14.23 -1.22
C GLN A 168 10.97 14.01 -2.71
N ALA A 169 10.18 13.00 -3.11
CA ALA A 169 9.80 12.84 -4.50
C ALA A 169 8.83 13.98 -4.84
N THR A 170 9.34 15.22 -4.83
CA THR A 170 8.80 16.34 -5.58
C THR A 170 9.38 16.18 -6.97
N GLY A 171 8.86 15.22 -7.72
CA GLY A 171 9.35 14.88 -9.05
C GLY A 171 8.17 14.76 -9.98
N SER A 172 8.27 15.42 -11.13
CA SER A 172 7.62 14.93 -12.35
C SER A 172 7.82 13.41 -12.48
N TRP A 173 6.85 12.75 -13.11
CA TRP A 173 6.91 11.33 -13.48
C TRP A 173 8.34 10.89 -13.82
N PRO A 174 8.87 9.81 -13.21
CA PRO A 174 10.17 9.31 -13.62
C PRO A 174 10.08 8.99 -15.11
N GLU A 175 11.07 9.41 -15.89
CA GLU A 175 11.20 8.93 -17.28
C GLU A 175 11.18 7.40 -17.24
N GLU A 176 10.36 6.78 -18.10
CA GLU A 176 10.34 5.33 -18.23
C GLU A 176 11.78 4.85 -18.44
N PRO A 177 12.29 3.94 -17.60
CA PRO A 177 13.67 3.51 -17.71
C PRO A 177 13.86 2.81 -19.05
N ALA A 178 15.02 3.00 -19.67
CA ALA A 178 15.36 2.23 -20.85
C ALA A 178 15.39 0.73 -20.50
N PRO A 179 14.95 -0.16 -21.40
CA PRO A 179 15.14 -1.59 -21.23
C PRO A 179 16.62 -1.92 -20.98
N SER A 180 16.88 -2.72 -19.95
CA SER A 180 18.24 -2.97 -19.46
C SER A 180 18.99 -4.07 -20.24
N GLY A 181 18.30 -4.81 -21.11
CA GLY A 181 18.83 -6.04 -21.69
C GLY A 181 18.92 -7.22 -20.72
N ALA A 182 18.33 -7.11 -19.52
CA ALA A 182 18.35 -8.19 -18.53
C ALA A 182 17.75 -9.49 -19.08
N SER A 183 18.38 -10.62 -18.73
CA SER A 183 17.87 -11.93 -19.11
C SER A 183 16.53 -12.21 -18.44
N ARG A 184 15.55 -12.70 -19.21
CA ARG A 184 14.25 -13.17 -18.70
C ARG A 184 14.38 -14.23 -17.60
N GLU A 185 15.49 -14.98 -17.57
CA GLU A 185 15.75 -16.01 -16.54
C GLU A 185 15.83 -15.41 -15.12
N LEU A 186 16.17 -14.13 -15.00
CA LEU A 186 16.24 -13.42 -13.72
C LEU A 186 14.86 -13.06 -13.15
N LEU A 187 13.78 -13.15 -13.95
CA LEU A 187 12.43 -12.76 -13.54
C LEU A 187 11.84 -13.71 -12.49
N SER A 188 12.11 -15.02 -12.59
CA SER A 188 11.50 -15.99 -11.70
C SER A 188 11.97 -15.79 -10.25
N GLY A 189 11.04 -15.87 -9.30
CA GLY A 189 11.29 -15.71 -7.87
C GLY A 189 10.17 -14.99 -7.12
N SER A 190 10.40 -14.79 -5.83
CA SER A 190 9.54 -13.97 -4.96
C SER A 190 9.95 -12.50 -5.02
N TRP A 191 8.95 -11.63 -5.13
CA TRP A 191 9.10 -10.18 -5.28
C TRP A 191 8.28 -9.47 -4.20
N SER A 192 8.95 -8.65 -3.38
CA SER A 192 8.31 -7.85 -2.33
C SER A 192 8.10 -6.44 -2.82
N SER A 193 6.90 -5.90 -2.61
CA SER A 193 6.59 -4.51 -2.95
C SER A 193 7.47 -3.57 -2.13
N VAL A 194 8.12 -2.59 -2.77
CA VAL A 194 8.76 -1.50 -2.03
C VAL A 194 7.71 -0.46 -1.69
N ALA A 195 7.54 -0.19 -0.40
CA ALA A 195 6.44 0.57 0.23
C ALA A 195 6.28 2.05 -0.18
N ARG A 196 6.81 2.46 -1.32
CA ARG A 196 6.59 3.76 -1.95
C ARG A 196 6.16 3.55 -3.40
N THR A 197 4.97 2.98 -3.55
CA THR A 197 4.19 3.14 -4.76
C THR A 197 4.03 4.65 -4.98
N LEU A 198 4.61 5.21 -6.04
CA LEU A 198 4.24 6.54 -6.54
C LEU A 198 2.88 6.36 -7.22
N LEU A 199 1.87 6.15 -6.40
CA LEU A 199 0.50 6.11 -6.83
C LEU A 199 0.11 7.54 -7.18
N ARG A 200 -0.22 7.74 -8.45
CA ARG A 200 -1.24 8.74 -8.77
C ARG A 200 -2.61 8.23 -8.30
N THR A 201 -2.75 7.88 -7.02
CA THR A 201 -4.07 7.62 -6.45
C THR A 201 -4.84 8.94 -6.41
N GLY A 202 -6.16 8.88 -6.56
CA GLY A 202 -7.11 10.00 -6.74
C GLY A 202 -7.08 11.19 -5.77
N ARG A 203 -6.07 11.32 -4.92
CA ARG A 203 -5.69 12.58 -4.26
C ARG A 203 -4.81 13.49 -5.11
N ASP A 204 -4.37 13.05 -6.28
CA ASP A 204 -3.77 13.95 -7.26
C ASP A 204 -4.89 14.81 -7.89
N PRO A 205 -4.87 16.16 -7.76
CA PRO A 205 -5.82 17.05 -8.44
C PRO A 205 -5.93 16.77 -9.94
N ASP A 206 -4.88 16.18 -10.54
CA ASP A 206 -4.85 15.83 -11.95
C ASP A 206 -5.57 14.51 -12.29
N ALA A 207 -5.97 13.67 -11.33
CA ALA A 207 -6.75 12.47 -11.62
C ALA A 207 -8.20 12.82 -12.00
N LEU A 208 -8.76 13.88 -11.40
CA LEU A 208 -10.10 14.38 -11.71
C LEU A 208 -10.16 15.04 -13.09
N SER A 209 -9.07 15.67 -13.54
CA SER A 209 -9.05 16.39 -14.83
C SER A 209 -9.14 15.45 -16.03
N ILE A 210 -8.77 14.19 -15.86
CA ILE A 210 -8.75 13.19 -16.92
C ILE A 210 -10.01 12.33 -16.94
N MET A 211 -10.87 12.41 -15.92
CA MET A 211 -12.09 11.61 -15.84
C MET A 211 -13.18 12.12 -16.81
N THR A 212 -13.99 11.20 -17.31
CA THR A 212 -15.27 11.55 -17.95
C THR A 212 -16.28 11.98 -16.88
N GLU A 213 -17.46 12.46 -17.30
CA GLU A 213 -18.54 12.75 -16.37
C GLU A 213 -18.94 11.50 -15.55
N LEU A 214 -19.02 10.34 -16.21
CA LEU A 214 -19.31 9.05 -15.55
C LEU A 214 -18.19 8.64 -14.60
N GLY A 215 -16.92 8.78 -15.00
CA GLY A 215 -15.78 8.49 -14.13
C GLY A 215 -15.79 9.33 -12.87
N ARG A 216 -16.13 10.61 -13.00
CA ARG A 216 -16.23 11.55 -11.87
C ARG A 216 -17.42 11.21 -10.95
N GLU A 217 -18.58 10.86 -11.51
CA GLU A 217 -19.73 10.39 -10.73
C GLU A 217 -19.38 9.15 -9.90
N MET A 218 -18.71 8.17 -10.51
CA MET A 218 -18.28 6.94 -9.84
C MET A 218 -17.22 7.20 -8.76
N TYR A 219 -16.30 8.13 -9.01
CA TYR A 219 -15.28 8.54 -8.05
C TYR A 219 -15.89 9.25 -6.82
N GLU A 220 -16.76 10.25 -7.06
CA GLU A 220 -17.43 11.02 -6.00
C GLU A 220 -18.42 10.17 -5.20
N GLY A 221 -19.05 9.18 -5.84
CA GLY A 221 -20.00 8.24 -5.24
C GLY A 221 -19.35 7.07 -4.49
N PHE A 222 -18.02 7.03 -4.36
CA PHE A 222 -17.31 5.93 -3.72
C PHE A 222 -17.65 5.79 -2.22
N ASP A 223 -18.07 4.60 -1.81
CA ASP A 223 -18.21 4.18 -0.41
C ASP A 223 -17.19 3.09 -0.08
N ILE A 224 -16.48 3.21 1.04
CA ILE A 224 -15.52 2.22 1.50
C ILE A 224 -16.15 0.84 1.74
N ASN A 225 -17.44 0.78 2.05
CA ASN A 225 -18.16 -0.48 2.24
C ASN A 225 -18.35 -1.24 0.91
N ASP A 226 -18.24 -0.55 -0.23
CA ASP A 226 -18.27 -1.15 -1.55
C ASP A 226 -16.91 -1.69 -2.01
N GLU A 227 -15.83 -1.50 -1.22
CA GLU A 227 -14.50 -2.02 -1.54
C GLU A 227 -14.45 -3.55 -1.40
N HIS A 228 -14.07 -4.21 -2.49
CA HIS A 228 -13.98 -5.66 -2.57
C HIS A 228 -12.99 -6.24 -1.55
N MET A 229 -11.87 -5.57 -1.29
CA MET A 229 -10.94 -6.04 -0.26
C MET A 229 -11.56 -6.00 1.15
N ALA A 230 -12.34 -4.97 1.47
CA ALA A 230 -13.01 -4.86 2.78
C ALA A 230 -14.09 -5.94 2.96
N SER A 231 -14.72 -6.36 1.85
CA SER A 231 -15.75 -7.41 1.84
C SER A 231 -15.21 -8.83 1.57
N CYS A 232 -13.89 -9.05 1.64
CA CYS A 232 -13.26 -10.34 1.30
C CYS A 232 -13.59 -10.89 -0.08
N ILE A 233 -13.94 -10.00 -0.98
CA ILE A 233 -14.16 -10.29 -2.38
C ILE A 233 -12.80 -10.21 -3.08
N THR A 234 -12.48 -11.26 -3.85
CA THR A 234 -11.22 -11.30 -4.58
C THR A 234 -11.16 -10.17 -5.61
N VAL A 235 -10.05 -9.42 -5.58
CA VAL A 235 -9.81 -8.27 -6.45
C VAL A 235 -9.45 -8.70 -7.88
N GLY A 236 -9.61 -7.79 -8.84
CA GLY A 236 -9.21 -8.02 -10.24
C GLY A 236 -7.77 -7.62 -10.55
N THR A 237 -7.30 -7.99 -11.74
CA THR A 237 -5.96 -7.64 -12.24
C THR A 237 -5.67 -6.14 -12.15
N PRO A 238 -6.61 -5.23 -12.50
CA PRO A 238 -6.36 -3.79 -12.34
C PRO A 238 -6.00 -3.37 -10.92
N ARG A 239 -6.51 -4.05 -9.90
CA ARG A 239 -6.16 -3.73 -8.51
C ARG A 239 -4.75 -4.20 -8.16
N LEU A 240 -4.41 -5.41 -8.60
CA LEU A 240 -3.09 -6.02 -8.38
C LEU A 240 -1.98 -5.25 -9.10
N ALA A 241 -2.25 -4.80 -10.32
CA ALA A 241 -1.32 -4.11 -11.21
C ALA A 241 -1.11 -2.62 -10.91
N ARG A 242 -1.79 -2.07 -9.89
CA ARG A 242 -1.60 -0.69 -9.41
C ARG A 242 -0.53 -0.56 -8.32
N GLY A 243 0.27 -1.59 -8.07
CA GLY A 243 1.26 -1.55 -7.00
C GLY A 243 0.63 -1.71 -5.63
N THR A 244 0.18 -2.93 -5.37
CA THR A 244 -0.27 -3.33 -4.04
C THR A 244 0.91 -3.49 -3.09
N ILE A 245 0.62 -3.47 -1.79
CA ILE A 245 1.57 -3.85 -0.72
C ILE A 245 1.82 -5.36 -0.65
N TYR A 246 1.18 -6.14 -1.52
CA TYR A 246 1.29 -7.59 -1.54
C TYR A 246 2.51 -8.02 -2.35
N SER A 247 3.19 -9.04 -1.84
CA SER A 247 4.28 -9.70 -2.55
C SER A 247 3.70 -10.55 -3.68
N THR A 248 4.51 -10.85 -4.69
CA THR A 248 4.13 -11.74 -5.79
C THR A 248 5.22 -12.74 -6.07
N GLN A 249 4.84 -13.99 -6.33
CA GLN A 249 5.74 -14.99 -6.87
C GLN A 249 5.55 -15.06 -8.38
N ILE A 250 6.66 -14.95 -9.12
CA ILE A 250 6.65 -15.05 -10.58
C ILE A 250 7.35 -16.36 -10.98
N VAL A 251 6.69 -17.13 -11.84
CA VAL A 251 7.21 -18.37 -12.42
C VAL A 251 7.10 -18.27 -13.95
N ASP A 252 8.24 -18.13 -14.62
CA ASP A 252 8.32 -18.15 -16.07
C ASP A 252 8.62 -19.57 -16.57
N THR A 253 7.69 -20.14 -17.33
CA THR A 253 7.81 -21.50 -17.89
C THR A 253 8.28 -21.55 -19.34
N GLY A 254 8.50 -20.40 -19.99
CA GLY A 254 8.64 -20.35 -21.45
C GLY A 254 7.43 -19.72 -22.10
N ASP A 255 6.36 -20.52 -22.19
CA ASP A 255 5.14 -20.19 -22.92
C ASP A 255 4.09 -19.47 -22.07
N ILE A 256 4.17 -19.67 -20.75
CA ILE A 256 3.27 -19.06 -19.76
C ILE A 256 4.10 -18.50 -18.61
N ILE A 257 3.83 -17.25 -18.24
CA ILE A 257 4.27 -16.70 -16.96
C ILE A 257 3.10 -16.79 -15.99
N PHE A 258 3.33 -17.37 -14.82
CA PHE A 258 2.40 -17.34 -13.71
C PHE A 258 2.82 -16.25 -12.74
N MET A 259 1.89 -15.35 -12.42
CA MET A 259 2.03 -14.42 -11.30
C MET A 259 1.07 -14.87 -10.20
N ILE A 260 1.61 -15.17 -9.02
CA ILE A 260 0.88 -15.67 -7.87
C ILE A 260 0.95 -14.57 -6.81
N SER A 261 -0.15 -13.84 -6.67
CA SER A 261 -0.29 -12.79 -5.68
C SER A 261 -0.42 -13.39 -4.29
N GLU A 262 0.26 -12.81 -3.30
CA GLU A 262 0.08 -13.15 -1.89
C GLU A 262 -1.39 -12.94 -1.45
N TYR A 263 -2.07 -11.91 -1.98
CA TYR A 263 -3.50 -11.70 -1.76
C TYR A 263 -4.35 -12.85 -2.34
N ASN A 264 -5.04 -13.60 -1.48
CA ASN A 264 -5.89 -14.75 -1.81
C ASN A 264 -5.22 -15.84 -2.68
N ALA A 265 -3.88 -15.94 -2.70
CA ALA A 265 -3.14 -16.80 -3.62
C ALA A 265 -3.59 -16.68 -5.09
N GLN A 266 -4.02 -15.48 -5.50
CA GLN A 266 -4.63 -15.30 -6.81
C GLN A 266 -3.58 -15.55 -7.90
N THR A 267 -3.87 -16.55 -8.75
CA THR A 267 -2.99 -16.94 -9.84
C THR A 267 -3.44 -16.31 -11.15
N ARG A 268 -2.60 -15.43 -11.71
CA ARG A 268 -2.76 -14.85 -13.04
C ARG A 268 -1.85 -15.57 -14.03
N ARG A 269 -2.38 -15.84 -15.22
CA ARG A 269 -1.66 -16.47 -16.33
C ARG A 269 -1.40 -15.43 -17.41
N ILE A 270 -0.16 -15.34 -17.85
CA ILE A 270 0.27 -14.46 -18.94
C ILE A 270 0.76 -15.35 -20.07
N HIS A 271 0.07 -15.29 -21.20
CA HIS A 271 0.35 -16.11 -22.36
C HIS A 271 1.43 -15.44 -23.22
N MET A 272 2.63 -16.04 -23.29
CA MET A 272 3.79 -15.46 -23.99
C MET A 272 3.83 -15.84 -25.47
N ALA A 273 3.18 -16.94 -25.85
CA ALA A 273 3.17 -17.46 -27.21
C ALA A 273 2.07 -16.87 -28.11
N GLY A 274 1.58 -15.66 -27.81
CA GLY A 274 0.53 -14.98 -28.59
C GLY A 274 -0.82 -15.73 -28.65
N GLN A 275 -1.07 -16.61 -27.67
CA GLN A 275 -2.28 -17.42 -27.61
C GLN A 275 -3.51 -16.53 -27.46
N GLN A 276 -4.52 -16.80 -28.29
CA GLN A 276 -5.81 -16.14 -28.21
C GLN A 276 -6.70 -16.81 -27.15
N PRO A 277 -7.63 -16.06 -26.53
CA PRO A 277 -8.61 -16.66 -25.63
C PRO A 277 -9.37 -17.80 -26.32
N PRO A 278 -9.61 -18.94 -25.64
CA PRO A 278 -10.45 -20.00 -26.21
C PRO A 278 -11.90 -19.51 -26.39
N PRO A 279 -12.71 -20.14 -27.25
CA PRO A 279 -14.13 -19.78 -27.41
C PRO A 279 -14.97 -19.87 -26.12
N SER A 280 -14.49 -20.61 -25.11
CA SER A 280 -15.11 -20.72 -23.79
C SER A 280 -14.71 -19.59 -22.82
N PHE A 281 -13.80 -18.70 -23.21
CA PHE A 281 -13.41 -17.57 -22.40
C PHE A 281 -14.58 -16.58 -22.32
N PHE A 282 -14.89 -16.15 -21.11
CA PHE A 282 -15.81 -15.06 -20.84
C PHE A 282 -15.05 -13.99 -20.05
N PRO A 283 -15.39 -12.70 -20.26
CA PRO A 283 -14.81 -11.63 -19.48
C PRO A 283 -14.92 -11.90 -17.98
N ASN A 284 -13.86 -11.60 -17.24
CA ASN A 284 -13.80 -11.81 -15.79
C ASN A 284 -12.80 -10.85 -15.14
N ARG A 285 -12.65 -10.91 -13.82
CA ARG A 285 -11.82 -9.96 -13.06
C ARG A 285 -10.32 -10.06 -13.32
N LEU A 286 -9.85 -11.23 -13.76
CA LEU A 286 -8.44 -11.44 -14.10
C LEU A 286 -8.13 -11.06 -15.56
N GLY A 287 -9.15 -11.11 -16.42
CA GLY A 287 -9.01 -10.88 -17.85
C GLY A 287 -8.18 -11.97 -18.55
N TRP A 288 -7.82 -11.70 -19.79
CA TRP A 288 -6.89 -12.50 -20.58
C TRP A 288 -5.61 -11.70 -20.81
N SER A 289 -4.48 -12.20 -20.31
CA SER A 289 -3.20 -11.50 -20.41
C SER A 289 -2.29 -12.13 -21.46
N THR A 290 -1.78 -11.32 -22.38
CA THR A 290 -0.76 -11.71 -23.37
C THR A 290 0.51 -10.90 -23.13
N GLY A 291 1.66 -11.58 -23.14
CA GLY A 291 2.96 -10.97 -22.87
C GLY A 291 3.92 -11.05 -24.05
N SER A 292 4.89 -10.13 -24.09
CA SER A 292 6.00 -10.12 -25.03
C SER A 292 7.27 -9.58 -24.37
N TRP A 293 8.43 -10.04 -24.83
CA TRP A 293 9.74 -9.58 -24.37
C TRP A 293 10.47 -8.83 -25.48
N GLU A 294 11.06 -7.69 -25.13
CA GLU A 294 11.96 -6.92 -26.00
C GLU A 294 13.06 -6.31 -25.12
N ASP A 295 14.33 -6.66 -25.35
CA ASP A 295 15.50 -6.08 -24.66
C ASP A 295 15.41 -5.96 -23.12
N GLY A 296 14.87 -6.98 -22.45
CA GLY A 296 14.72 -6.99 -20.99
C GLY A 296 13.49 -6.25 -20.44
N LEU A 297 12.63 -5.74 -21.33
CA LEU A 297 11.29 -5.24 -21.02
C LEU A 297 10.25 -6.34 -21.28
N LEU A 298 9.47 -6.68 -20.26
CA LEU A 298 8.27 -7.49 -20.39
C LEU A 298 7.05 -6.58 -20.52
N THR A 299 6.39 -6.61 -21.68
CA THR A 299 5.13 -5.90 -21.89
C THR A 299 3.97 -6.88 -21.83
N ILE A 300 2.98 -6.59 -20.99
CA ILE A 300 1.78 -7.42 -20.81
C ILE A 300 0.55 -6.58 -21.13
N ARG A 301 -0.28 -7.05 -22.06
CA ARG A 301 -1.62 -6.50 -22.32
C ARG A 301 -2.66 -7.40 -21.68
N THR A 302 -3.67 -6.82 -21.03
CA THR A 302 -4.82 -7.55 -20.50
C THR A 302 -6.13 -6.98 -21.00
N ASP A 303 -6.95 -7.86 -21.59
CA ASP A 303 -8.26 -7.58 -22.14
C ASP A 303 -9.35 -8.42 -21.43
N GLY A 304 -10.63 -8.19 -21.77
CA GLY A 304 -11.73 -9.02 -21.28
C GLY A 304 -11.96 -8.89 -19.77
N LEU A 305 -11.80 -7.69 -19.24
CA LEU A 305 -12.01 -7.37 -17.82
C LEU A 305 -13.49 -7.06 -17.57
N THR A 306 -14.09 -7.64 -16.53
CA THR A 306 -15.49 -7.36 -16.19
C THR A 306 -15.68 -6.01 -15.50
N PRO A 307 -16.84 -5.35 -15.70
CA PRO A 307 -17.21 -4.11 -15.00
C PRO A 307 -17.47 -4.19 -13.50
N GLU A 308 -17.22 -5.34 -12.88
CA GLU A 308 -17.64 -5.61 -11.51
C GLU A 308 -16.80 -4.82 -10.51
N ARG A 309 -17.14 -3.54 -10.28
CA ARG A 309 -16.56 -2.65 -9.24
C ARG A 309 -15.08 -2.94 -8.99
N ILE A 310 -14.33 -3.11 -10.08
CA ILE A 310 -12.91 -3.46 -10.01
C ILE A 310 -12.19 -2.14 -9.79
N ASN A 311 -11.77 -1.94 -8.55
CA ASN A 311 -11.14 -0.73 -8.00
C ASN A 311 -12.12 0.24 -7.37
N ALA A 312 -12.16 0.18 -6.06
CA ALA A 312 -12.65 1.26 -5.24
C ALA A 312 -11.64 1.54 -4.12
N THR A 313 -10.33 1.41 -4.38
CA THR A 313 -9.38 1.90 -3.39
C THR A 313 -9.31 3.40 -3.61
N GLN A 314 -9.95 4.15 -2.71
CA GLN A 314 -10.00 5.62 -2.76
C GLN A 314 -10.74 6.19 -3.99
N GLY A 315 -11.70 5.47 -4.56
CA GLY A 315 -12.57 5.96 -5.65
C GLY A 315 -12.02 5.80 -7.07
N ASP A 316 -10.79 5.33 -7.27
CA ASP A 316 -10.17 5.20 -8.60
C ASP A 316 -10.79 4.05 -9.42
N TYR A 317 -11.95 4.27 -10.05
CA TYR A 317 -12.76 3.25 -10.73
C TYR A 317 -12.14 2.74 -12.04
N PHE A 318 -12.24 1.44 -12.31
CA PHE A 318 -12.00 0.87 -13.64
C PHE A 318 -13.21 0.03 -14.05
N GLY A 319 -13.96 0.52 -15.03
CA GLY A 319 -15.27 0.00 -15.40
C GLY A 319 -15.24 -1.22 -16.28
N GLY A 320 -14.08 -1.67 -16.75
CA GLY A 320 -14.00 -2.82 -17.64
C GLY A 320 -14.90 -2.67 -18.89
N GLY A 321 -15.17 -3.78 -19.57
CA GLY A 321 -15.98 -3.78 -20.79
C GLY A 321 -15.17 -4.00 -22.07
N GLU A 322 -15.85 -3.95 -23.21
CA GLU A 322 -15.29 -4.36 -24.51
C GLU A 322 -14.12 -3.48 -24.97
N ASP A 323 -14.19 -2.18 -24.68
CA ASP A 323 -13.17 -1.20 -25.07
C ASP A 323 -12.12 -0.94 -23.98
N ALA A 324 -12.26 -1.57 -22.81
CA ALA A 324 -11.38 -1.35 -21.68
C ALA A 324 -10.28 -2.41 -21.60
N TYR A 325 -9.04 -1.95 -21.45
CA TYR A 325 -7.86 -2.83 -21.33
C TYR A 325 -6.76 -2.15 -20.51
N MET A 326 -5.73 -2.92 -20.14
CA MET A 326 -4.55 -2.39 -19.47
C MET A 326 -3.27 -2.91 -20.09
N VAL A 327 -2.21 -2.12 -19.98
CA VAL A 327 -0.87 -2.46 -20.44
C VAL A 327 0.10 -2.25 -19.28
N GLU A 328 0.82 -3.31 -18.91
CA GLU A 328 1.90 -3.27 -17.93
C GLU A 328 3.25 -3.40 -18.63
N ARG A 329 4.22 -2.59 -18.21
CA ARG A 329 5.61 -2.60 -18.64
C ARG A 329 6.49 -2.89 -17.44
N TYR A 330 7.13 -4.05 -17.47
CA TYR A 330 7.99 -4.56 -16.41
C TYR A 330 9.46 -4.42 -16.83
N TYR A 331 10.16 -3.51 -16.17
CA TYR A 331 11.56 -3.19 -16.37
C TYR A 331 12.40 -3.92 -15.33
N LEU A 332 13.05 -5.01 -15.76
CA LEU A 332 13.94 -5.79 -14.91
C LEU A 332 15.33 -5.15 -14.88
N SER A 333 15.92 -4.96 -13.70
CA SER A 333 17.30 -4.48 -13.59
C SER A 333 18.31 -5.53 -14.06
N GLU A 334 19.49 -5.09 -14.53
CA GLU A 334 20.56 -6.00 -15.00
C GLU A 334 20.98 -7.03 -13.94
N ASP A 335 20.95 -6.64 -12.67
CA ASP A 335 21.30 -7.52 -11.54
C ASP A 335 20.14 -8.42 -11.09
N GLY A 336 18.94 -8.26 -11.66
CA GLY A 336 17.75 -9.02 -11.35
C GLY A 336 17.16 -8.75 -9.96
N ASN A 337 17.57 -7.67 -9.28
CA ASN A 337 17.11 -7.37 -7.91
C ASN A 337 15.95 -6.36 -7.84
N MET A 338 15.70 -5.62 -8.92
CA MET A 338 14.63 -4.62 -9.00
C MET A 338 13.75 -4.90 -10.21
N LEU A 339 12.44 -4.75 -10.00
CA LEU A 339 11.44 -4.84 -11.06
C LEU A 339 10.57 -3.60 -10.99
N SER A 340 10.82 -2.63 -11.85
CA SER A 340 9.98 -1.43 -11.97
C SER A 340 8.80 -1.72 -12.88
N VAL A 341 7.62 -1.27 -12.49
CA VAL A 341 6.37 -1.55 -13.19
C VAL A 341 5.67 -0.24 -13.49
N HIS A 342 5.36 -0.04 -14.77
CA HIS A 342 4.49 1.01 -15.24
C HIS A 342 3.23 0.38 -15.81
N THR A 343 2.07 0.81 -15.32
CA THR A 343 0.78 0.31 -15.79
C THR A 343 -0.06 1.45 -16.33
N SER A 344 -0.48 1.32 -17.58
CA SER A 344 -1.44 2.20 -18.25
C SER A 344 -2.81 1.54 -18.32
N PHE A 345 -3.85 2.24 -17.90
CA PHE A 345 -5.24 1.80 -17.90
C PHE A 345 -6.02 2.56 -18.98
N TYR A 346 -6.63 1.84 -19.90
CA TYR A 346 -7.44 2.38 -20.98
C TYR A 346 -8.90 2.02 -20.70
N ASP A 347 -9.71 3.03 -20.39
CA ASP A 347 -11.14 2.87 -20.14
C ASP A 347 -11.86 4.15 -20.59
N PRO A 348 -12.25 4.22 -21.87
CA PRO A 348 -12.82 5.43 -22.46
C PRO A 348 -14.20 5.79 -21.88
N ALA A 349 -14.85 4.89 -21.15
CA ALA A 349 -16.12 5.21 -20.49
C ALA A 349 -15.89 6.07 -19.24
N HIS A 350 -14.75 5.91 -18.55
CA HIS A 350 -14.45 6.56 -17.27
C HIS A 350 -13.31 7.59 -17.36
N TYR A 351 -12.45 7.51 -18.37
CA TYR A 351 -11.31 8.40 -18.55
C TYR A 351 -11.18 8.90 -20.00
N ASN A 352 -10.86 10.18 -20.17
CA ASN A 352 -10.61 10.83 -21.47
C ASN A 352 -9.20 10.53 -22.01
N GLU A 353 -8.28 10.14 -21.14
CA GLU A 353 -6.92 9.71 -21.47
C GLU A 353 -6.50 8.53 -20.58
N PRO A 354 -5.48 7.76 -20.94
CA PRO A 354 -5.04 6.64 -20.13
C PRO A 354 -4.65 7.08 -18.72
N TYR A 355 -5.05 6.29 -17.73
CA TYR A 355 -4.65 6.49 -16.34
C TYR A 355 -3.41 5.66 -16.05
N ASP A 356 -2.35 6.26 -15.52
CA ASP A 356 -1.05 5.61 -15.32
C ASP A 356 -0.69 5.42 -13.83
N THR A 357 -0.02 4.30 -13.52
CA THR A 357 0.55 4.02 -12.19
C THR A 357 1.97 3.47 -12.27
N TYR A 358 2.78 3.77 -11.26
CA TYR A 358 4.18 3.36 -11.19
C TYR A 358 4.53 2.80 -9.82
N PHE A 359 5.23 1.67 -9.82
CA PHE A 359 5.70 1.05 -8.60
C PHE A 359 6.89 0.15 -8.88
N ALA A 360 7.47 -0.41 -7.84
CA ALA A 360 8.59 -1.34 -8.00
C ALA A 360 8.51 -2.48 -6.98
N TYR A 361 9.14 -3.59 -7.34
CA TYR A 361 9.43 -4.69 -6.45
C TYR A 361 10.92 -4.84 -6.25
N THR A 362 11.31 -5.28 -5.05
CA THR A 362 12.64 -5.85 -4.82
C THR A 362 12.55 -7.36 -4.75
N LYS A 363 13.58 -8.03 -5.27
CA LYS A 363 13.70 -9.48 -5.19
C LYS A 363 13.84 -9.90 -3.72
N ALA A 364 13.03 -10.87 -3.31
CA ALA A 364 12.86 -11.22 -1.91
C ALA A 364 12.76 -12.76 -1.74
N PRO A 365 13.87 -13.50 -1.94
CA PRO A 365 13.86 -14.97 -1.93
C PRO A 365 13.40 -15.58 -0.60
N GLU A 366 13.57 -14.85 0.50
CA GLU A 366 13.16 -15.24 1.85
C GLU A 366 11.69 -14.90 2.16
N VAL A 367 10.94 -14.35 1.20
CA VAL A 367 9.49 -14.16 1.31
C VAL A 367 8.82 -15.37 0.69
N LEU A 368 8.33 -16.26 1.55
CA LEU A 368 7.34 -17.24 1.17
C LEU A 368 6.01 -16.50 0.98
N SER A 369 5.50 -16.48 -0.25
CA SER A 369 4.15 -15.99 -0.53
C SER A 369 3.15 -16.96 0.13
N PHE A 370 2.74 -16.65 1.36
CA PHE A 370 1.60 -17.32 1.99
C PHE A 370 0.32 -16.67 1.50
N ALA A 371 -0.73 -17.46 1.30
CA ALA A 371 -2.03 -16.89 0.98
C ALA A 371 -2.46 -15.97 2.14
N LEU A 372 -2.61 -14.68 1.85
CA LEU A 372 -3.38 -13.82 2.72
C LEU A 372 -4.86 -14.16 2.47
N ASP A 373 -5.43 -14.94 3.38
CA ASP A 373 -6.85 -15.19 3.40
C ASP A 373 -7.58 -13.97 3.99
N CYS A 374 -8.55 -13.44 3.26
CA CYS A 374 -9.43 -12.44 3.83
C CYS A 374 -10.46 -13.11 4.74
N VAL A 375 -10.44 -12.78 6.03
CA VAL A 375 -11.36 -13.30 7.04
C VAL A 375 -12.36 -12.19 7.43
N PRO A 376 -13.67 -12.33 7.12
CA PRO A 376 -14.67 -11.26 7.30
C PRO A 376 -14.81 -10.73 8.74
N THR A 377 -14.62 -11.59 9.75
CA THR A 377 -14.80 -11.23 11.17
C THR A 377 -13.79 -10.21 11.70
N HIS A 378 -12.76 -9.85 10.93
CA HIS A 378 -11.79 -8.81 11.30
C HIS A 378 -12.19 -7.40 10.83
N TYR A 379 -13.27 -7.26 10.05
CA TYR A 379 -13.73 -5.98 9.50
C TYR A 379 -15.13 -5.56 9.97
N GLU A 380 -15.79 -6.35 10.84
CA GLU A 380 -17.06 -6.00 11.49
C GLU A 380 -16.90 -5.09 12.73
#